data_AF-A0A8R1HPS4-F1
#
_entry.id   AF-A0A8R1HPS4-F1
#
_cell.length_a   1.000
_cell.length_b   1.000
_cell.length_c   1.000
_cell.angle_alpha   90.00
_cell.angle_beta   90.00
_cell.angle_gamma   90.00
#
_symmetry.space_group_name_H-M   'P 1'
#
loop_
_entity.id
_entity.type
_entity.pdbx_description
1 polymer ?
#
loop_
_entity_poly.entity_id
_entity_poly.type
_entity_poly.pdbx_seq_one_letter_code
_entity_poly.pdbx_strand_id
1 'polypeptide(L)'
;MQRKLKRIAIERLMTSRPDSMAVSRYQWLLAENLLRSSDEEAASCSPIDGRFEVSYRMNDAALSCESGEGSTANNCISSNKIHVQFRNCSFPDFDMTLRCVGSWRDKKNQQYFIVQNEENEDYRCGIIIDETNVRKLYFANDSSCSSLSMKSAFDSYYFHSGTIAKPFAPCAFPVWMRGEFDSMKVSSHELQYLQHHVGAVPLISHCVQTFDDRVMVFSETKCGEPLGYHCLLFNARSQNLIEFKTSIPTDKSNISICTNNTQWESVPWFSSVVLNTSPYPCGIFGSFSTSKNKDQDYCYDIVFDCDEPSKMSISAYHCDDGSIFDCEPFL
;
A
#
# COMPACT_ATOMS: atom_id res chain seq x y z
N MET A 1 30.65 -7.07 -0.70
CA MET A 1 30.51 -6.50 0.65
C MET A 1 29.12 -6.77 1.26
N GLN A 2 28.02 -6.54 0.51
CA GLN A 2 26.64 -6.82 0.96
C GLN A 2 26.34 -8.30 1.31
N ARG A 3 26.95 -9.28 0.61
CA ARG A 3 26.83 -10.72 0.97
C ARG A 3 27.44 -11.09 2.34
N LYS A 4 28.46 -10.36 2.80
CA LYS A 4 29.08 -10.53 4.13
C LYS A 4 28.25 -9.86 5.24
N LEU A 5 27.61 -8.73 4.94
CA LEU A 5 26.72 -8.03 5.88
C LEU A 5 25.43 -8.82 6.18
N LYS A 6 24.85 -9.53 5.20
CA LYS A 6 23.72 -10.44 5.43
C LYS A 6 24.07 -11.60 6.38
N ARG A 7 25.26 -12.20 6.21
CA ARG A 7 25.74 -13.28 7.10
C ARG A 7 25.99 -12.79 8.54
N ILE A 8 26.56 -11.60 8.71
CA ILE A 8 26.84 -10.99 10.02
C ILE A 8 25.55 -10.56 10.74
N ALA A 9 24.52 -10.10 10.02
CA ALA A 9 23.23 -9.75 10.61
C ALA A 9 22.51 -10.99 11.18
N ILE A 10 22.55 -12.11 10.45
CA ILE A 10 22.00 -13.39 10.87
C ILE A 10 22.76 -13.94 12.09
N GLU A 11 24.10 -13.97 12.04
CA GLU A 11 24.93 -14.46 13.16
C GLU A 11 24.84 -13.60 14.44
N ARG A 12 24.65 -12.26 14.32
CA ARG A 12 24.48 -11.40 15.50
C ARG A 12 23.09 -11.48 16.13
N LEU A 13 22.05 -11.80 15.36
CA LEU A 13 20.68 -12.00 15.86
C LEU A 13 20.51 -13.33 16.61
N MET A 14 21.39 -14.32 16.37
CA MET A 14 21.34 -15.67 16.95
C MET A 14 21.88 -15.80 18.38
N THR A 15 22.42 -14.73 18.99
CA THR A 15 23.13 -14.82 20.30
C THR A 15 22.35 -14.30 21.51
N SER A 16 21.16 -13.72 21.32
CA SER A 16 20.32 -13.23 22.43
C SER A 16 19.22 -14.25 22.79
N ARG A 17 19.20 -14.72 24.05
CA ARG A 17 18.09 -15.51 24.60
C ARG A 17 16.79 -14.68 24.52
N PRO A 18 15.70 -15.19 23.94
CA PRO A 18 14.51 -14.38 23.75
C PRO A 18 13.49 -14.56 24.90
N ASP A 19 13.02 -13.43 25.44
CA ASP A 19 11.71 -13.36 26.08
C ASP A 19 10.61 -13.48 25.02
N SER A 20 9.45 -14.04 25.35
CA SER A 20 8.37 -14.34 24.39
C SER A 20 7.89 -13.14 23.56
N MET A 21 7.95 -11.92 24.10
CA MET A 21 7.63 -10.70 23.33
C MET A 21 8.70 -10.33 22.30
N ALA A 22 9.96 -10.70 22.56
CA ALA A 22 11.07 -10.41 21.67
C ALA A 22 11.03 -11.33 20.43
N VAL A 23 10.62 -12.60 20.60
CA VAL A 23 10.48 -13.59 19.52
C VAL A 23 9.62 -13.05 18.37
N SER A 24 8.43 -12.51 18.68
CA SER A 24 7.54 -11.95 17.66
C SER A 24 8.25 -10.86 16.86
N ARG A 25 8.87 -9.89 17.54
CA ARG A 25 9.56 -8.76 16.89
C ARG A 25 10.76 -9.19 16.04
N TYR A 26 11.48 -10.23 16.45
CA TYR A 26 12.60 -10.80 15.69
C TYR A 26 12.15 -11.56 14.43
N GLN A 27 11.07 -12.35 14.53
CA GLN A 27 10.47 -13.03 13.39
C GLN A 27 10.00 -12.03 12.32
N TRP A 28 9.40 -10.91 12.76
CA TRP A 28 9.00 -9.80 11.89
C TRP A 28 10.17 -9.13 11.16
N LEU A 29 11.23 -8.77 11.88
CA LEU A 29 12.42 -8.12 11.28
C LEU A 29 13.14 -9.04 10.28
N LEU A 30 13.11 -10.35 10.50
CA LEU A 30 13.67 -11.34 9.56
C LEU A 30 12.81 -11.43 8.29
N ALA A 31 11.49 -11.53 8.42
CA ALA A 31 10.57 -11.56 7.29
C ALA A 31 10.65 -10.27 6.45
N GLU A 32 10.69 -9.11 7.09
CA GLU A 32 10.83 -7.81 6.42
C GLU A 32 12.15 -7.72 5.63
N ASN A 33 13.28 -8.14 6.22
CA ASN A 33 14.59 -8.09 5.55
C ASN A 33 14.78 -9.16 4.45
N LEU A 34 14.04 -10.28 4.53
CA LEU A 34 14.04 -11.31 3.49
C LEU A 34 13.18 -10.92 2.28
N LEU A 35 12.11 -10.15 2.49
CA LEU A 35 11.11 -9.80 1.47
C LEU A 35 11.31 -8.41 0.83
N ARG A 36 12.11 -7.53 1.41
CA ARG A 36 12.37 -6.20 0.82
C ARG A 36 13.35 -6.27 -0.35
N SER A 37 12.86 -6.01 -1.56
CA SER A 37 13.73 -5.50 -2.62
C SER A 37 14.17 -4.09 -2.24
N SER A 38 15.48 -3.86 -2.26
CA SER A 38 16.08 -2.56 -1.96
C SER A 38 15.73 -1.58 -3.08
N ASP A 39 14.71 -0.76 -2.90
CA ASP A 39 14.55 0.45 -3.70
C ASP A 39 14.16 1.59 -2.77
N GLU A 40 14.85 2.72 -2.94
CA GLU A 40 14.58 3.96 -2.25
C GLU A 40 13.13 4.36 -2.52
N GLU A 41 12.29 4.39 -1.48
CA GLU A 41 10.92 4.89 -1.57
C GLU A 41 10.96 6.32 -2.11
N ALA A 42 10.57 6.49 -3.37
CA ALA A 42 10.27 7.80 -3.89
C ALA A 42 9.22 8.42 -2.96
N ALA A 43 9.55 9.56 -2.35
CA ALA A 43 8.66 10.23 -1.41
C ALA A 43 7.27 10.41 -2.05
N SER A 44 6.26 9.75 -1.48
CA SER A 44 4.88 9.78 -1.95
C SER A 44 4.03 10.65 -1.02
N CYS A 45 3.12 11.44 -1.59
CA CYS A 45 2.08 12.14 -0.84
C CYS A 45 0.88 11.24 -0.52
N SER A 46 1.10 9.92 -0.41
CA SER A 46 0.06 8.99 0.02
C SER A 46 -0.68 9.55 1.25
N PRO A 47 -2.03 9.59 1.24
CA PRO A 47 -2.90 8.87 0.28
C PRO A 47 -3.44 9.70 -0.90
N ILE A 48 -2.84 10.84 -1.30
CA ILE A 48 -3.33 11.70 -2.41
C ILE A 48 -3.11 11.01 -3.75
N ASP A 49 -4.02 10.11 -4.10
CA ASP A 49 -3.97 9.32 -5.32
C ASP A 49 -5.29 9.35 -6.10
N GLY A 50 -5.20 9.59 -7.39
CA GLY A 50 -6.30 9.49 -8.33
C GLY A 50 -6.57 10.78 -9.10
N ARG A 51 -7.79 10.89 -9.64
CA ARG A 51 -8.30 12.08 -10.33
C ARG A 51 -9.39 12.74 -9.50
N PHE A 52 -9.28 14.04 -9.34
CA PHE A 52 -10.15 14.84 -8.50
C PHE A 52 -10.65 16.04 -9.27
N GLU A 53 -11.88 16.42 -8.98
CA GLU A 53 -12.34 17.78 -9.18
C GLU A 53 -11.89 18.63 -7.99
N VAL A 54 -11.42 19.84 -8.26
CA VAL A 54 -10.80 20.69 -7.25
C VAL A 54 -11.66 21.91 -7.00
N SER A 55 -11.94 22.16 -5.74
CA SER A 55 -12.31 23.49 -5.26
C SER A 55 -11.21 24.04 -4.38
N TYR A 56 -11.03 25.35 -4.41
CA TYR A 56 -9.94 26.05 -3.75
C TYR A 56 -10.47 27.29 -3.03
N ARG A 57 -9.90 27.56 -1.86
CA ARG A 57 -10.19 28.77 -1.10
C ARG A 57 -8.94 29.26 -0.40
N MET A 58 -8.61 30.52 -0.64
CA MET A 58 -7.64 31.24 0.18
C MET A 58 -8.35 31.88 1.37
N ASN A 59 -7.84 31.69 2.59
CA ASN A 59 -8.57 32.13 3.79
C ASN A 59 -8.55 33.66 3.97
N ASP A 60 -7.47 34.33 3.54
CA ASP A 60 -7.27 35.78 3.72
C ASP A 60 -7.51 36.62 2.45
N ALA A 61 -7.97 36.02 1.36
CA ALA A 61 -8.27 36.72 0.12
C ALA A 61 -9.59 36.23 -0.51
N ALA A 62 -10.20 37.07 -1.36
CA ALA A 62 -11.35 36.69 -2.17
C ALA A 62 -10.96 35.81 -3.38
N LEU A 63 -9.90 35.01 -3.25
CA LEU A 63 -9.45 34.07 -4.28
C LEU A 63 -10.05 32.70 -4.01
N SER A 64 -10.87 32.23 -4.94
CA SER A 64 -11.57 30.96 -4.82
C SER A 64 -11.80 30.30 -6.17
N CYS A 65 -12.05 28.99 -6.11
CA CYS A 65 -12.50 28.20 -7.23
C CYS A 65 -13.55 27.21 -6.73
N GLU A 66 -14.72 27.18 -7.36
CA GLU A 66 -15.81 26.29 -6.96
C GLU A 66 -15.70 24.93 -7.66
N SER A 67 -16.22 23.87 -7.02
CA SER A 67 -16.33 22.56 -7.67
C SER A 67 -17.39 22.62 -8.76
N GLY A 68 -17.15 22.00 -9.90
CA GLY A 68 -18.06 21.99 -11.07
C GLY A 68 -17.58 22.88 -12.21
N GLU A 69 -16.57 23.73 -11.98
CA GLU A 69 -16.15 24.77 -12.92
C GLU A 69 -15.00 24.35 -13.84
N GLY A 70 -14.56 23.09 -13.74
CA GLY A 70 -13.56 22.48 -14.63
C GLY A 70 -12.14 22.40 -14.05
N SER A 71 -11.94 22.83 -12.81
CA SER A 71 -10.66 22.67 -12.11
C SER A 71 -10.44 21.22 -11.68
N THR A 72 -9.26 20.68 -11.97
CA THR A 72 -8.94 19.26 -11.70
C THR A 72 -7.57 19.08 -11.07
N ALA A 73 -7.39 18.00 -10.31
CA ALA A 73 -6.10 17.56 -9.81
C ALA A 73 -5.91 16.07 -10.07
N ASN A 74 -4.70 15.64 -10.40
CA ASN A 74 -4.38 14.23 -10.51
C ASN A 74 -2.89 13.93 -10.32
N ASN A 75 -2.59 12.69 -9.93
CA ASN A 75 -1.22 12.17 -9.84
C ASN A 75 -0.99 10.96 -10.78
N CYS A 76 -1.71 10.89 -11.90
CA CYS A 76 -1.77 9.71 -12.75
C CYS A 76 -0.49 9.42 -13.54
N ILE A 77 0.28 10.46 -13.83
CA ILE A 77 1.55 10.33 -14.54
C ILE A 77 2.65 9.85 -13.59
N SER A 78 2.61 10.31 -12.33
CA SER A 78 3.58 9.96 -11.31
C SER A 78 3.00 10.10 -9.91
N SER A 79 3.11 9.06 -9.09
CA SER A 79 2.59 9.05 -7.71
C SER A 79 3.23 10.10 -6.80
N ASN A 80 4.41 10.60 -7.18
CA ASN A 80 5.13 11.66 -6.46
C ASN A 80 4.86 13.09 -6.99
N LYS A 81 3.97 13.27 -7.98
CA LYS A 81 3.62 14.60 -8.51
C LYS A 81 2.11 14.76 -8.63
N ILE A 82 1.59 15.87 -8.13
CA ILE A 82 0.18 16.25 -8.27
C ILE A 82 0.11 17.40 -9.26
N HIS A 83 -0.53 17.16 -10.40
CA HIS A 83 -0.82 18.18 -11.39
C HIS A 83 -2.19 18.77 -11.08
N VAL A 84 -2.25 20.07 -10.83
CA VAL A 84 -3.48 20.82 -10.58
C VAL A 84 -3.70 21.78 -11.75
N GLN A 85 -4.90 21.77 -12.30
CA GLN A 85 -5.30 22.65 -13.40
C GLN A 85 -6.45 23.50 -12.89
N PHE A 86 -6.21 24.80 -12.78
CA PHE A 86 -7.24 25.76 -12.41
C PHE A 86 -7.90 26.32 -13.65
N ARG A 87 -9.22 26.22 -13.69
CA ARG A 87 -10.07 26.69 -14.78
C ARG A 87 -11.28 27.41 -14.20
N ASN A 88 -11.63 28.54 -14.82
CA ASN A 88 -12.81 29.35 -14.48
C ASN A 88 -12.88 29.81 -13.02
N CYS A 89 -11.74 29.99 -12.36
CA CYS A 89 -11.69 30.47 -10.98
C CYS A 89 -11.82 32.00 -10.91
N SER A 90 -11.80 32.58 -9.70
CA SER A 90 -11.78 34.04 -9.50
C SER A 90 -10.46 34.71 -9.95
N PHE A 91 -9.52 33.95 -10.49
CA PHE A 91 -8.20 34.35 -10.96
C PHE A 91 -7.92 33.69 -12.33
N PRO A 92 -6.94 34.18 -13.11
CA PRO A 92 -6.65 33.62 -14.43
C PRO A 92 -6.32 32.13 -14.39
N ASP A 93 -6.77 31.40 -15.40
CA ASP A 93 -6.45 29.99 -15.57
C ASP A 93 -4.94 29.75 -15.54
N PHE A 94 -4.51 28.81 -14.71
CA PHE A 94 -3.12 28.37 -14.65
C PHE A 94 -3.04 26.90 -14.26
N ASP A 95 -1.93 26.27 -14.62
CA ASP A 95 -1.61 24.91 -14.22
C ASP A 95 -0.47 25.00 -13.20
N MET A 96 -0.41 24.07 -12.25
CA MET A 96 0.70 23.95 -11.31
C MET A 96 1.02 22.47 -11.05
N THR A 97 2.30 22.21 -10.75
CA THR A 97 2.77 20.87 -10.39
C THR A 97 3.38 20.87 -9.00
N LEU A 98 2.81 20.07 -8.09
CA LEU A 98 3.31 19.86 -6.74
C LEU A 98 4.06 18.54 -6.67
N ARG A 99 5.36 18.60 -6.41
CA ARG A 99 6.20 17.43 -6.17
C ARG A 99 6.19 17.07 -4.69
N CYS A 100 5.93 15.81 -4.40
CA CYS A 100 5.97 15.25 -3.05
C CYS A 100 7.40 15.14 -2.53
N VAL A 101 7.64 15.73 -1.37
CA VAL A 101 8.94 15.67 -0.66
C VAL A 101 8.89 14.66 0.48
N GLY A 102 7.73 14.48 1.09
CA GLY A 102 7.52 13.47 2.12
C GLY A 102 6.15 13.58 2.79
N SER A 103 5.77 12.53 3.51
CA SER A 103 4.56 12.49 4.33
C SER A 103 4.84 11.75 5.64
N TRP A 104 4.16 12.14 6.71
CA TRP A 104 4.31 11.51 8.03
C TRP A 104 3.04 11.68 8.87
N ARG A 105 2.96 10.92 9.97
CA ARG A 105 1.88 11.04 10.96
C ARG A 105 2.43 11.56 12.27
N ASP A 106 1.65 12.39 12.96
CA ASP A 106 1.97 12.79 14.33
C ASP A 106 1.46 11.76 15.36
N LYS A 107 1.68 12.05 16.64
CA LYS A 107 1.22 11.19 17.76
C LYS A 107 -0.30 11.08 17.87
N LYS A 108 -1.05 11.98 17.23
CA LYS A 108 -2.51 11.97 17.16
C LYS A 108 -3.02 11.32 15.88
N ASN A 109 -2.14 10.66 15.11
CA ASN A 109 -2.46 10.01 13.85
C ASN A 109 -2.93 10.99 12.75
N GLN A 110 -2.61 12.28 12.87
CA GLN A 110 -2.89 13.29 11.86
C GLN A 110 -1.85 13.19 10.74
N GLN A 111 -2.31 13.16 9.48
CA GLN A 111 -1.46 13.03 8.30
C GLN A 111 -0.93 14.41 7.86
N TYR A 112 0.39 14.53 7.81
CA TYR A 112 1.12 15.70 7.33
C TYR A 112 1.88 15.35 6.05
N PHE A 113 2.14 16.37 5.24
CA PHE A 113 2.91 16.22 4.01
C PHE A 113 3.64 17.51 3.65
N ILE A 114 4.73 17.38 2.90
CA ILE A 114 5.47 18.51 2.32
C ILE A 114 5.50 18.33 0.81
N VAL A 115 5.20 19.42 0.11
CA VAL A 115 5.32 19.52 -1.34
C VAL A 115 6.26 20.64 -1.72
N GLN A 116 6.89 20.49 -2.87
CA GLN A 116 7.58 21.55 -3.59
C GLN A 116 6.73 21.93 -4.79
N ASN A 117 6.40 23.21 -4.96
CA ASN A 117 5.85 23.69 -6.21
C ASN A 117 6.99 23.78 -7.24
N GLU A 118 6.89 23.05 -8.35
CA GLU A 118 7.95 22.99 -9.37
C GLU A 118 8.10 24.30 -10.17
N GLU A 119 7.11 25.20 -10.12
CA GLU A 119 7.12 26.43 -10.91
C GLU A 119 7.88 27.57 -10.24
N ASN A 120 7.73 27.69 -8.92
CA ASN A 120 8.36 28.75 -8.14
C ASN A 120 9.38 28.22 -7.11
N GLU A 121 9.57 26.90 -7.06
CA GLU A 121 10.48 26.19 -6.16
C GLU A 121 10.15 26.34 -4.66
N ASP A 122 8.97 26.85 -4.32
CA ASP A 122 8.55 27.03 -2.93
C ASP A 122 8.14 25.69 -2.30
N TYR A 123 8.52 25.53 -1.03
CA TYR A 123 8.14 24.38 -0.22
C TYR A 123 6.98 24.76 0.69
N ARG A 124 5.92 23.95 0.68
CA ARG A 124 4.76 24.13 1.55
C ARG A 124 4.49 22.88 2.35
N CYS A 125 4.16 23.10 3.61
CA CYS A 125 3.74 22.05 4.52
C CYS A 125 2.21 22.02 4.59
N GLY A 126 1.62 20.82 4.65
CA GLY A 126 0.17 20.65 4.66
C GLY A 126 -0.30 19.54 5.59
N ILE A 127 -1.59 19.56 5.89
CA ILE A 127 -2.32 18.47 6.55
C ILE A 127 -3.40 17.91 5.62
N ILE A 128 -3.59 16.59 5.69
CA ILE A 128 -4.64 15.88 4.93
C ILE A 128 -5.71 15.43 5.90
N ILE A 129 -6.97 15.69 5.53
CA ILE A 129 -8.14 15.22 6.25
C ILE A 129 -9.05 14.51 5.25
N ASP A 130 -9.22 13.21 5.45
CA ASP A 130 -10.05 12.34 4.61
C ASP A 130 -11.49 12.34 5.10
N GLU A 131 -12.42 12.79 4.26
CA GLU A 131 -13.86 12.57 4.40
C GLU A 131 -14.35 11.69 3.23
N THR A 132 -15.55 11.11 3.36
CA THR A 132 -16.02 9.98 2.53
C THR A 132 -15.88 10.20 1.00
N ASN A 133 -16.06 11.43 0.51
CA ASN A 133 -15.94 11.77 -0.92
C ASN A 133 -15.08 13.00 -1.19
N VAL A 134 -14.50 13.59 -0.14
CA VAL A 134 -13.78 14.86 -0.21
C VAL A 134 -12.52 14.71 0.62
N ARG A 135 -11.38 14.85 -0.03
CA ARG A 135 -10.10 14.99 0.66
C ARG A 135 -9.78 16.46 0.82
N LYS A 136 -9.60 16.90 2.06
CA LYS A 136 -9.30 18.29 2.39
C LYS A 136 -7.81 18.43 2.64
N LEU A 137 -7.17 19.30 1.87
CA LEU A 137 -5.77 19.65 2.03
C LEU A 137 -5.72 21.08 2.54
N TYR A 138 -5.07 21.26 3.68
CA TYR A 138 -4.82 22.57 4.24
C TYR A 138 -3.33 22.84 4.22
N PHE A 139 -2.92 23.98 3.68
CA PHE A 139 -1.52 24.34 3.56
C PHE A 139 -1.16 25.49 4.51
N ALA A 140 0.06 25.44 5.00
CA ALA A 140 0.71 26.58 5.65
C ALA A 140 1.23 27.55 4.58
N ASN A 141 1.40 28.81 4.96
CA ASN A 141 2.04 29.81 4.12
C ASN A 141 3.56 29.55 3.94
N ASP A 142 4.15 28.72 4.80
CA ASP A 142 5.56 28.39 4.80
C ASP A 142 5.80 26.86 4.78
N SER A 143 7.07 26.47 4.91
CA SER A 143 7.47 25.07 5.01
C SER A 143 7.26 24.47 6.41
N SER A 144 6.63 25.18 7.34
CA SER A 144 6.48 24.77 8.74
C SER A 144 5.05 24.32 9.05
N CYS A 145 4.88 23.07 9.48
CA CYS A 145 3.59 22.57 9.98
C CYS A 145 3.35 22.83 11.48
N SER A 146 4.21 23.60 12.15
CA SER A 146 4.24 23.69 13.62
C SER A 146 2.95 24.22 14.28
N SER A 147 2.16 25.04 13.58
CA SER A 147 0.87 25.56 14.05
C SER A 147 -0.27 25.36 13.05
N LEU A 148 -0.11 24.44 12.10
CA LEU A 148 -1.09 24.25 11.03
C LEU A 148 -2.33 23.50 11.54
N SER A 149 -3.48 24.07 11.25
CA SER A 149 -4.80 23.53 11.56
C SER A 149 -5.78 23.99 10.48
N MET A 150 -6.98 23.41 10.44
CA MET A 150 -8.05 23.86 9.54
C MET A 150 -8.33 25.38 9.63
N LYS A 151 -8.14 25.98 10.81
CA LYS A 151 -8.42 27.41 11.06
C LYS A 151 -7.23 28.33 10.80
N SER A 152 -6.01 27.79 10.80
CA SER A 152 -4.77 28.53 10.61
C SER A 152 -4.14 28.27 9.24
N ALA A 153 -4.82 27.51 8.39
CA ALA A 153 -4.41 27.27 7.02
C ALA A 153 -4.39 28.58 6.24
N PHE A 154 -3.40 28.75 5.37
CA PHE A 154 -3.33 29.89 4.46
C PHE A 154 -4.28 29.69 3.27
N ASP A 155 -4.18 28.50 2.67
CA ASP A 155 -4.97 28.03 1.54
C ASP A 155 -5.50 26.62 1.81
N SER A 156 -6.70 26.38 1.26
CA SER A 156 -7.45 25.13 1.43
C SER A 156 -7.87 24.60 0.07
N TYR A 157 -7.60 23.33 -0.18
CA TYR A 157 -8.01 22.61 -1.37
C TYR A 157 -8.96 21.48 -0.96
N TYR A 158 -10.02 21.30 -1.73
CA TYR A 158 -10.97 20.22 -1.54
C TYR A 158 -11.00 19.39 -2.82
N PHE A 159 -10.48 18.17 -2.71
CA PHE A 159 -10.37 17.21 -3.78
C PHE A 159 -11.60 16.33 -3.72
N HIS A 160 -12.52 16.57 -4.65
CA HIS A 160 -13.75 15.82 -4.78
C HIS A 160 -13.48 14.60 -5.65
N SER A 161 -13.62 13.42 -5.07
CA SER A 161 -13.48 12.16 -5.80
C SER A 161 -14.74 11.95 -6.64
N GLY A 162 -14.57 11.81 -7.95
CA GLY A 162 -15.66 11.39 -8.83
C GLY A 162 -16.01 9.94 -8.53
N THR A 163 -17.01 9.69 -7.69
CA THR A 163 -17.57 8.34 -7.50
C THR A 163 -18.35 7.98 -8.76
N ILE A 164 -17.68 7.46 -9.77
CA ILE A 164 -18.38 6.65 -10.77
C ILE A 164 -18.70 5.35 -10.06
N ALA A 165 -19.84 5.30 -9.39
CA ALA A 165 -20.41 4.07 -8.88
C ALA A 165 -20.72 3.18 -10.09
N LYS A 166 -19.72 2.40 -10.50
CA LYS A 166 -19.93 1.32 -11.45
C LYS A 166 -20.85 0.32 -10.73
N PRO A 167 -22.03 0.02 -11.27
CA PRO A 167 -22.98 -0.86 -10.62
C PRO A 167 -22.46 -2.30 -10.70
N PHE A 168 -21.54 -2.65 -9.81
CA PHE A 168 -21.21 -4.05 -9.56
C PHE A 168 -22.37 -4.66 -8.76
N ALA A 169 -22.72 -5.91 -9.07
CA ALA A 169 -23.75 -6.67 -8.35
C ALA A 169 -23.47 -6.65 -6.83
N PRO A 170 -24.47 -6.89 -5.95
CA PRO A 170 -24.27 -6.87 -4.50
C PRO A 170 -23.27 -7.95 -4.08
N CYS A 171 -21.99 -7.57 -4.06
CA CYS A 171 -20.82 -8.33 -3.68
C CYS A 171 -20.11 -7.53 -2.60
N ALA A 172 -19.65 -8.22 -1.56
CA ALA A 172 -18.84 -7.58 -0.55
C ALA A 172 -17.63 -8.44 -0.18
N PHE A 173 -16.49 -7.79 0.05
CA PHE A 173 -15.32 -8.43 0.62
C PHE A 173 -15.70 -9.06 1.98
N PRO A 174 -15.27 -10.30 2.26
CA PRO A 174 -15.52 -10.97 3.53
C PRO A 174 -15.07 -10.14 4.74
N VAL A 175 -15.82 -10.23 5.84
CA VAL A 175 -15.61 -9.39 7.04
C VAL A 175 -14.19 -9.53 7.60
N TRP A 176 -13.63 -10.73 7.55
CA TRP A 176 -12.28 -11.02 8.07
C TRP A 176 -11.16 -10.34 7.28
N MET A 177 -11.40 -9.95 6.02
CA MET A 177 -10.41 -9.22 5.21
C MET A 177 -10.47 -7.70 5.43
N ARG A 178 -11.56 -7.19 6.00
CA ARG A 178 -11.81 -5.74 6.10
C ARG A 178 -10.89 -5.10 7.14
N GLY A 179 -10.31 -3.96 6.80
CA GLY A 179 -9.39 -3.26 7.69
C GLY A 179 -8.48 -2.26 6.97
N GLU A 180 -7.65 -1.59 7.77
CA GLU A 180 -6.57 -0.72 7.29
C GLU A 180 -5.22 -1.36 7.59
N PHE A 181 -4.44 -1.52 6.53
CA PHE A 181 -3.12 -2.11 6.54
C PHE A 181 -2.11 -1.08 6.00
N ASP A 182 -0.82 -1.36 6.14
CA ASP A 182 0.28 -0.47 5.74
C ASP A 182 0.23 0.00 4.27
N SER A 183 -0.12 -0.91 3.36
CA SER A 183 -0.08 -0.74 1.91
C SER A 183 -1.40 -1.11 1.25
N MET A 184 -2.43 -1.37 2.06
CA MET A 184 -3.74 -1.84 1.62
C MET A 184 -4.87 -1.34 2.54
N LYS A 185 -6.04 -1.07 1.96
CA LYS A 185 -7.27 -0.79 2.68
C LYS A 185 -8.40 -1.61 2.09
N VAL A 186 -9.12 -2.35 2.92
CA VAL A 186 -10.21 -3.23 2.49
C VAL A 186 -11.51 -2.77 3.16
N SER A 187 -12.45 -2.33 2.33
CA SER A 187 -13.80 -1.94 2.74
C SER A 187 -14.80 -3.05 2.40
N SER A 188 -16.11 -2.78 2.52
CA SER A 188 -17.12 -3.74 2.08
C SER A 188 -17.11 -3.97 0.58
N HIS A 189 -16.91 -2.94 -0.25
CA HIS A 189 -17.09 -3.05 -1.71
C HIS A 189 -15.79 -2.88 -2.50
N GLU A 190 -14.78 -2.26 -1.87
CA GLU A 190 -13.54 -1.88 -2.52
C GLU A 190 -12.33 -2.32 -1.72
N LEU A 191 -11.32 -2.79 -2.44
CA LEU A 191 -9.96 -3.00 -1.98
C LEU A 191 -9.08 -1.95 -2.65
N GLN A 192 -8.30 -1.21 -1.88
CA GLN A 192 -7.30 -0.26 -2.38
C GLN A 192 -5.91 -0.76 -1.98
N TYR A 193 -4.97 -0.81 -2.90
CA TYR A 193 -3.61 -1.29 -2.61
C TYR A 193 -2.58 -0.71 -3.59
N LEU A 194 -1.32 -0.70 -3.18
CA LEU A 194 -0.18 -0.35 -4.01
C LEU A 194 0.66 -1.60 -4.23
N GLN A 195 0.80 -2.09 -5.47
CA GLN A 195 1.71 -3.21 -5.73
C GLN A 195 3.16 -2.71 -5.67
N HIS A 196 3.99 -3.22 -4.76
CA HIS A 196 5.38 -2.77 -4.59
C HIS A 196 6.31 -3.14 -5.77
N HIS A 197 6.16 -2.48 -6.92
CA HIS A 197 7.09 -2.52 -8.05
C HIS A 197 7.48 -1.10 -8.50
N VAL A 198 8.64 -0.94 -9.13
CA VAL A 198 9.09 0.37 -9.65
C VAL A 198 8.04 0.92 -10.64
N GLY A 199 7.51 2.12 -10.35
CA GLY A 199 6.46 2.75 -11.16
C GLY A 199 5.03 2.36 -10.77
N ALA A 200 4.83 1.74 -9.60
CA ALA A 200 3.53 1.30 -9.13
C ALA A 200 2.49 2.42 -9.06
N VAL A 201 1.37 2.18 -9.74
CA VAL A 201 0.18 3.03 -9.66
C VAL A 201 -0.77 2.41 -8.64
N PRO A 202 -1.28 3.18 -7.66
CA PRO A 202 -2.24 2.67 -6.70
C PRO A 202 -3.54 2.25 -7.39
N LEU A 203 -4.05 1.10 -6.98
CA LEU A 203 -5.18 0.40 -7.60
C LEU A 203 -6.41 0.43 -6.69
N ILE A 204 -7.58 0.37 -7.33
CA ILE A 204 -8.88 0.09 -6.70
C ILE A 204 -9.44 -1.17 -7.35
N SER A 205 -9.81 -2.14 -6.51
CA SER A 205 -10.47 -3.37 -6.90
C SER A 205 -11.88 -3.40 -6.34
N HIS A 206 -12.87 -3.50 -7.23
CA HIS A 206 -14.28 -3.59 -6.91
C HIS A 206 -14.73 -5.05 -6.85
N CYS A 207 -15.46 -5.43 -5.80
CA CYS A 207 -15.98 -6.79 -5.63
C CYS A 207 -16.98 -7.12 -6.75
N VAL A 208 -16.76 -8.23 -7.46
CA VAL A 208 -17.68 -8.76 -8.48
C VAL A 208 -18.37 -10.03 -7.99
N GLN A 209 -17.59 -10.97 -7.44
CA GLN A 209 -18.11 -12.21 -6.87
C GLN A 209 -17.14 -12.79 -5.83
N THR A 210 -17.66 -13.36 -4.74
CA THR A 210 -16.86 -14.05 -3.71
C THR A 210 -16.94 -15.56 -3.86
N PHE A 211 -15.83 -16.23 -3.53
CA PHE A 211 -15.68 -17.66 -3.32
C PHE A 211 -15.12 -17.88 -1.91
N ASP A 212 -14.79 -19.12 -1.54
CA ASP A 212 -14.30 -19.45 -0.19
C ASP A 212 -12.96 -18.76 0.15
N ASP A 213 -11.94 -18.95 -0.68
CA ASP A 213 -10.58 -18.40 -0.53
C ASP A 213 -10.27 -17.27 -1.53
N ARG A 214 -11.23 -16.95 -2.41
CA ARG A 214 -11.01 -16.09 -3.57
C ARG A 214 -12.08 -15.02 -3.74
N VAL A 215 -11.69 -13.91 -4.34
CA VAL A 215 -12.62 -12.84 -4.72
C VAL A 215 -12.34 -12.45 -6.16
N MET A 216 -13.36 -12.58 -7.01
CA MET A 216 -13.35 -12.00 -8.34
C MET A 216 -13.58 -10.50 -8.22
N VAL A 217 -12.72 -9.72 -8.87
CA VAL A 217 -12.75 -8.27 -8.83
C VAL A 217 -12.66 -7.68 -10.23
N PHE A 218 -13.20 -6.48 -10.38
CA PHE A 218 -12.85 -5.59 -11.48
C PHE A 218 -11.92 -4.53 -10.92
N SER A 219 -10.75 -4.35 -11.53
CA SER A 219 -9.79 -3.36 -11.04
C SER A 219 -9.49 -2.28 -12.04
N GLU A 220 -9.15 -1.14 -11.48
CA GLU A 220 -8.74 0.08 -12.18
C GLU A 220 -7.68 0.77 -11.36
N THR A 221 -6.89 1.63 -12.00
CA THR A 221 -6.05 2.57 -11.27
C THR A 221 -6.95 3.53 -10.49
N LYS A 222 -6.43 4.16 -9.43
CA LYS A 222 -7.12 5.29 -8.79
C LYS A 222 -7.40 6.46 -9.76
N CYS A 223 -6.81 6.43 -10.94
CA CYS A 223 -6.98 7.39 -12.02
C CYS A 223 -8.09 7.04 -13.03
N GLY A 224 -8.69 5.85 -12.88
CA GLY A 224 -9.82 5.39 -13.68
C GLY A 224 -9.42 4.60 -14.94
N GLU A 225 -8.14 4.31 -15.15
CA GLU A 225 -7.72 3.41 -16.22
C GLU A 225 -8.09 1.96 -15.85
N PRO A 226 -8.92 1.27 -16.65
CA PRO A 226 -9.36 -0.08 -16.33
C PRO A 226 -8.20 -1.07 -16.52
N LEU A 227 -7.94 -1.90 -15.51
CA LEU A 227 -7.08 -3.07 -15.63
C LEU A 227 -7.89 -4.28 -16.12
N GLY A 228 -9.16 -4.38 -15.72
CA GLY A 228 -10.07 -5.46 -16.10
C GLY A 228 -10.41 -6.41 -14.96
N TYR A 229 -11.09 -7.51 -15.32
CA TYR A 229 -11.54 -8.56 -14.42
C TYR A 229 -10.42 -9.53 -14.10
N HIS A 230 -10.24 -9.82 -12.82
CA HIS A 230 -9.28 -10.82 -12.35
C HIS A 230 -9.74 -11.45 -11.03
N CYS A 231 -8.94 -12.39 -10.53
CA CYS A 231 -9.17 -13.04 -9.26
C CYS A 231 -8.09 -12.68 -8.24
N LEU A 232 -8.50 -12.50 -6.99
CA LEU A 232 -7.65 -12.37 -5.83
C LEU A 232 -7.75 -13.65 -5.00
N LEU A 233 -6.62 -14.28 -4.71
CA LEU A 233 -6.53 -15.41 -3.79
C LEU A 233 -5.97 -14.89 -2.47
N PHE A 234 -6.77 -14.89 -1.41
CA PHE A 234 -6.38 -14.36 -0.11
C PHE A 234 -5.91 -15.47 0.84
N ASN A 235 -5.00 -15.11 1.74
CA ASN A 235 -4.56 -15.97 2.82
C ASN A 235 -4.36 -15.14 4.09
N ALA A 236 -5.12 -15.46 5.15
CA ALA A 236 -4.90 -14.88 6.46
C ALA A 236 -3.74 -15.62 7.14
N ARG A 237 -2.57 -14.97 7.27
CA ARG A 237 -1.37 -15.55 7.90
C ARG A 237 -1.25 -15.25 9.39
N SER A 238 -2.01 -14.28 9.88
CA SER A 238 -2.27 -14.03 11.30
C SER A 238 -3.41 -13.02 11.42
N GLN A 239 -3.76 -12.63 12.65
CA GLN A 239 -4.69 -11.50 12.86
C GLN A 239 -4.12 -10.15 12.39
N ASN A 240 -2.79 -10.07 12.21
CA ASN A 240 -2.09 -8.84 11.84
C ASN A 240 -1.50 -8.87 10.42
N LEU A 241 -1.49 -10.03 9.75
CA LEU A 241 -0.88 -10.23 8.43
C LEU A 241 -1.88 -10.86 7.47
N ILE A 242 -2.08 -10.18 6.34
CA ILE A 242 -2.83 -10.73 5.21
C ILE A 242 -1.93 -10.78 3.99
N GLU A 243 -2.08 -11.86 3.23
CA GLU A 243 -1.43 -12.02 1.94
C GLU A 243 -2.48 -12.21 0.86
N PHE A 244 -2.17 -11.77 -0.36
CA PHE A 244 -2.96 -12.15 -1.53
C PHE A 244 -2.12 -12.30 -2.79
N LYS A 245 -2.62 -13.11 -3.73
CA LYS A 245 -2.12 -13.22 -5.11
C LYS A 245 -3.13 -12.60 -6.07
N THR A 246 -2.65 -12.05 -7.17
CA THR A 246 -3.48 -11.49 -8.25
C THR A 246 -3.34 -12.33 -9.52
N SER A 247 -4.44 -12.84 -10.07
CA SER A 247 -4.41 -13.46 -11.41
C SER A 247 -4.19 -12.40 -12.49
N ILE A 248 -3.92 -12.86 -13.72
CA ILE A 248 -3.79 -11.97 -14.87
C ILE A 248 -5.15 -11.32 -15.19
N PRO A 249 -5.23 -9.98 -15.33
CA PRO A 249 -6.46 -9.29 -15.73
C PRO A 249 -6.92 -9.60 -17.15
N THR A 250 -8.24 -9.56 -17.35
CA THR A 250 -8.91 -9.82 -18.62
C THR A 250 -10.06 -8.84 -18.85
N ASP A 251 -10.38 -8.54 -20.10
CA ASP A 251 -11.42 -7.55 -20.41
C ASP A 251 -12.85 -8.03 -20.09
N LYS A 252 -13.07 -9.35 -20.02
CA LYS A 252 -14.40 -9.95 -19.87
C LYS A 252 -14.51 -10.69 -18.55
N SER A 253 -15.62 -10.50 -17.86
CA SER A 253 -15.95 -11.29 -16.68
C SER A 253 -16.14 -12.77 -17.06
N ASN A 254 -15.26 -13.64 -16.58
CA ASN A 254 -15.41 -15.08 -16.71
C ASN A 254 -15.11 -15.74 -15.36
N ILE A 255 -16.06 -16.53 -14.85
CA ILE A 255 -15.92 -17.25 -13.57
C ILE A 255 -14.69 -18.18 -13.58
N SER A 256 -14.30 -18.69 -14.75
CA SER A 256 -13.13 -19.55 -14.88
C SER A 256 -11.82 -18.89 -14.45
N ILE A 257 -11.77 -17.56 -14.43
CA ILE A 257 -10.62 -16.78 -13.92
C ILE A 257 -10.38 -17.09 -12.45
N CYS A 258 -11.41 -17.35 -11.65
CA CYS A 258 -11.24 -17.70 -10.23
C CYS A 258 -11.17 -19.19 -9.95
N THR A 259 -11.64 -20.06 -10.84
CA THR A 259 -11.68 -21.51 -10.61
C THR A 259 -10.45 -22.25 -11.14
N ASN A 260 -9.63 -21.62 -11.97
CA ASN A 260 -8.41 -22.24 -12.48
C ASN A 260 -7.31 -22.26 -11.40
N ASN A 261 -6.93 -23.45 -10.93
CA ASN A 261 -5.94 -23.62 -9.87
C ASN A 261 -4.48 -23.56 -10.35
N THR A 262 -4.21 -23.77 -11.64
CA THR A 262 -2.83 -23.87 -12.14
C THR A 262 -2.14 -22.53 -12.35
N GLN A 263 -2.89 -21.43 -12.34
CA GLN A 263 -2.37 -20.09 -12.62
C GLN A 263 -1.61 -19.44 -11.46
N TRP A 264 -1.59 -20.06 -10.27
CA TRP A 264 -1.12 -19.41 -9.03
C TRP A 264 0.32 -19.76 -8.65
N GLU A 265 0.91 -20.81 -9.21
CA GLU A 265 2.21 -21.35 -8.78
C GLU A 265 3.34 -20.33 -8.97
N SER A 266 3.33 -19.59 -10.08
CA SER A 266 4.36 -18.59 -10.43
C SER A 266 4.02 -17.18 -9.97
N VAL A 267 2.84 -16.95 -9.37
CA VAL A 267 2.40 -15.61 -8.95
C VAL A 267 2.92 -15.33 -7.54
N PRO A 268 3.66 -14.23 -7.32
CA PRO A 268 4.17 -13.87 -6.00
C PRO A 268 3.05 -13.45 -5.05
N TRP A 269 3.25 -13.67 -3.75
CA TRP A 269 2.38 -13.14 -2.71
C TRP A 269 2.66 -11.66 -2.46
N PHE A 270 1.60 -10.86 -2.44
CA PHE A 270 1.61 -9.53 -1.86
C PHE A 270 1.25 -9.64 -0.39
N SER A 271 1.99 -8.96 0.49
CA SER A 271 1.81 -9.02 1.94
C SER A 271 1.56 -7.62 2.51
N SER A 272 0.66 -7.50 3.47
CA SER A 272 0.36 -6.22 4.12
C SER A 272 -0.01 -6.41 5.59
N VAL A 273 0.48 -5.52 6.45
CA VAL A 273 0.36 -5.61 7.91
C VAL A 273 -0.64 -4.60 8.44
N VAL A 274 -1.47 -4.99 9.42
CA VAL A 274 -2.43 -4.09 10.08
C VAL A 274 -1.70 -2.93 10.76
N LEU A 275 -2.14 -1.69 10.52
CA LEU A 275 -1.47 -0.47 11.05
C LEU A 275 -1.44 -0.41 12.59
N ASN A 276 -2.47 -0.96 13.26
CA ASN A 276 -2.57 -1.04 14.70
C ASN A 276 -2.43 -2.50 15.15
N THR A 277 -1.19 -3.01 15.15
CA THR A 277 -0.93 -4.40 15.51
C THR A 277 -1.37 -4.67 16.95
N SER A 278 -2.20 -5.70 17.14
CA SER A 278 -2.49 -6.21 18.47
C SER A 278 -1.39 -7.21 18.86
N PRO A 279 -0.86 -7.17 20.09
CA PRO A 279 0.11 -8.15 20.53
C PRO A 279 -0.56 -9.54 20.49
N TYR A 280 -0.07 -10.39 19.59
CA TYR A 280 -0.62 -11.72 19.36
C TYR A 280 0.46 -12.78 19.65
N PRO A 281 0.13 -13.86 20.39
CA PRO A 281 1.11 -14.81 20.88
C PRO A 281 1.89 -15.55 19.77
N CYS A 282 1.33 -15.64 18.55
CA CYS A 282 2.01 -16.19 17.38
C CYS A 282 2.00 -15.19 16.22
N GLY A 283 3.09 -14.42 16.05
CA GLY A 283 3.12 -13.28 15.13
C GLY A 283 2.75 -13.61 13.68
N ILE A 284 3.22 -14.75 13.17
CA ILE A 284 3.07 -15.21 11.78
C ILE A 284 2.97 -16.74 11.81
N PHE A 285 2.12 -17.34 10.95
CA PHE A 285 2.03 -18.80 10.81
C PHE A 285 2.12 -19.28 9.37
N GLY A 286 2.62 -20.52 9.21
CA GLY A 286 2.69 -21.22 7.94
C GLY A 286 4.08 -21.26 7.32
N SER A 287 4.14 -21.74 6.07
CA SER A 287 5.39 -21.95 5.32
C SER A 287 5.64 -20.85 4.29
N PHE A 288 6.89 -20.40 4.22
CA PHE A 288 7.39 -19.33 3.37
C PHE A 288 8.57 -19.84 2.57
N SER A 289 8.55 -19.66 1.25
CA SER A 289 9.60 -20.15 0.35
C SER A 289 10.16 -19.01 -0.47
N THR A 290 11.48 -19.02 -0.71
CA THR A 290 12.08 -18.09 -1.67
C THR A 290 11.59 -18.34 -3.09
N SER A 291 11.33 -17.27 -3.85
CA SER A 291 10.95 -17.35 -5.26
C SER A 291 12.05 -18.02 -6.08
N LYS A 292 11.71 -19.07 -6.85
CA LYS A 292 12.65 -19.79 -7.71
C LYS A 292 13.03 -18.94 -8.93
N ASN A 293 14.03 -18.08 -8.78
CA ASN A 293 14.65 -17.40 -9.91
C ASN A 293 15.85 -18.21 -10.43
N LYS A 294 16.02 -18.26 -11.75
CA LYS A 294 17.06 -19.07 -12.43
C LYS A 294 18.51 -18.73 -12.06
N ASP A 295 18.74 -17.59 -11.40
CA ASP A 295 20.08 -17.13 -10.99
C ASP A 295 20.40 -17.41 -9.51
N GLN A 296 19.57 -18.19 -8.82
CA GLN A 296 19.76 -18.55 -7.41
C GLN A 296 20.08 -20.03 -7.26
N ASP A 297 21.29 -20.34 -6.78
CA ASP A 297 21.72 -21.72 -6.51
C ASP A 297 21.02 -22.34 -5.27
N TYR A 298 20.55 -21.48 -4.35
CA TYR A 298 20.04 -21.87 -3.04
C TYR A 298 18.71 -21.19 -2.73
N CYS A 299 17.76 -22.01 -2.30
CA CYS A 299 16.42 -21.63 -1.90
C CYS A 299 16.22 -21.96 -0.42
N TYR A 300 15.28 -21.26 0.22
CA TYR A 300 15.01 -21.41 1.65
C TYR A 300 13.51 -21.56 1.88
N ASP A 301 13.16 -22.53 2.70
CA ASP A 301 11.82 -22.71 3.27
C ASP A 301 11.87 -22.38 4.76
N ILE A 302 10.95 -21.55 5.22
CA ILE A 302 10.78 -21.20 6.63
C ILE A 302 9.37 -21.61 7.04
N VAL A 303 9.25 -22.42 8.08
CA VAL A 303 7.96 -22.85 8.62
C VAL A 303 7.82 -22.31 10.05
N PHE A 304 6.69 -21.65 10.30
CA PHE A 304 6.28 -21.19 11.62
C PHE A 304 5.06 -21.99 12.10
N ASP A 305 5.24 -22.77 13.17
CA ASP A 305 4.16 -23.49 13.84
C ASP A 305 3.71 -22.71 15.09
N CYS A 306 2.40 -22.47 15.21
CA CYS A 306 1.82 -21.77 16.35
C CYS A 306 1.38 -22.68 17.49
N ASP A 307 1.15 -23.97 17.21
CA ASP A 307 0.78 -24.93 18.25
C ASP A 307 2.01 -25.29 19.09
N GLU A 308 3.19 -25.19 18.48
CA GLU A 308 4.48 -25.27 19.14
C GLU A 308 5.32 -24.02 18.83
N PRO A 309 5.17 -22.91 19.58
CA PRO A 309 5.87 -21.64 19.31
C PRO A 309 7.41 -21.72 19.41
N SER A 310 7.92 -22.85 19.91
CA SER A 310 9.33 -23.28 19.90
C SER A 310 9.67 -24.15 18.68
N LYS A 311 8.93 -24.07 17.57
CA LYS A 311 9.25 -24.79 16.34
C LYS A 311 9.18 -23.83 15.17
N MET A 312 10.25 -23.07 15.02
CA MET A 312 10.59 -22.45 13.74
C MET A 312 11.58 -23.38 13.04
N SER A 313 11.32 -23.78 11.80
CA SER A 313 12.30 -24.56 11.02
C SER A 313 12.70 -23.81 9.77
N ILE A 314 14.00 -23.68 9.55
CA ILE A 314 14.55 -23.16 8.30
C ILE A 314 15.20 -24.33 7.57
N SER A 315 14.76 -24.59 6.34
CA SER A 315 15.35 -25.58 5.44
C SER A 315 16.02 -24.86 4.27
N ALA A 316 17.29 -25.12 4.02
CA ALA A 316 18.00 -24.65 2.83
C ALA A 316 18.15 -25.81 1.84
N TYR A 317 17.80 -25.53 0.59
CA TYR A 317 17.82 -26.54 -0.47
C TYR A 317 18.32 -25.94 -1.79
N HIS A 318 18.87 -26.78 -2.65
CA HIS A 318 19.28 -26.38 -3.99
C HIS A 318 18.04 -26.08 -4.83
N CYS A 319 17.96 -24.89 -5.42
CA CYS A 319 16.76 -24.48 -6.17
C CYS A 319 16.47 -25.38 -7.38
N ASP A 320 17.51 -25.96 -7.98
CA ASP A 320 17.45 -26.74 -9.22
C ASP A 320 16.89 -28.15 -9.03
N ASP A 321 17.35 -28.86 -8.00
CA ASP A 321 17.00 -30.27 -7.77
C ASP A 321 16.18 -30.50 -6.48
N GLY A 322 15.98 -29.46 -5.67
CA GLY A 322 15.25 -29.54 -4.41
C GLY A 322 16.01 -30.27 -3.30
N SER A 323 17.30 -30.58 -3.49
CA SER A 323 18.09 -31.30 -2.49
C SER A 323 18.34 -30.43 -1.27
N ILE A 324 17.82 -30.86 -0.12
CA ILE A 324 17.99 -30.19 1.17
C ILE A 324 19.40 -30.49 1.66
N PHE A 325 20.17 -29.45 1.95
CA PHE A 325 21.52 -29.58 2.50
C PHE A 325 21.63 -29.02 3.92
N ASP A 326 20.63 -28.27 4.38
CA ASP A 326 20.56 -27.78 5.75
C ASP A 326 19.12 -27.70 6.25
N CYS A 327 18.88 -28.08 7.49
CA CYS A 327 17.57 -28.01 8.13
C CYS A 327 17.76 -27.87 9.65
N GLU A 328 17.56 -26.66 10.16
CA GLU A 328 17.68 -26.36 11.59
C GLU A 328 16.31 -26.12 12.21
N PRO A 329 15.89 -26.97 13.18
CA PRO A 329 14.76 -26.68 14.05
C PRO A 329 15.22 -25.76 15.21
N PHE A 330 14.56 -24.62 15.37
CA PHE A 330 14.77 -23.67 16.46
C PHE A 330 13.72 -23.88 17.54
N LEU A 331 14.19 -24.26 18.74
CA LEU A 331 13.47 -24.38 20.01
C LEU A 331 13.46 -23.07 20.80
#